data_AF-L7IRL8-F1
#
_entry.id   AF-L7IRL8-F1
#
_cell.length_a   1.000
_cell.length_b   1.000
_cell.length_c   1.000
_cell.angle_alpha   90.00
_cell.angle_beta   90.00
_cell.angle_gamma   90.00
#
_symmetry.space_group_name_H-M   'P 1'
#
loop_
_entity.id
_entity.type
_entity.pdbx_description
1 polymer ?
#
loop_
_entity_poly.entity_id
_entity_poly.type
_entity_poly.pdbx_seq_one_letter_code
_entity_poly.pdbx_strand_id
1 'polypeptide(L)'
;MTTPASSKKPRCRVREAVPGIHLGFWPPGPKNSLTDVPGVLVHTETIRSADGQVNTGATTILPRKDWFRDACHAGVFRFNGAGEMTGCHWLEETGLLASPIVITNSFSVGDAYRGVLDYAVEHNRAHGTKWFMLPVVAETFDGFMNDLYRFAVKPEHIAQSIRSASSAPVPEGNVGGGTGMLCQGFKGGTGSSSRLVPGVKLSAAAGDGKTKETSWTVAALVQANYGQLHHLHFAGVPVGRIMAEQRRADEATAAADRAYAEAKDDKDGSIIVVVATDAPLNPLQCQRLARRATAGLARVGGYGHNLSGDIFLAFSTGSSVVVQTEGGQPAQEIAGSSIDDNTINALFEAAADATQEAIYNALCMAETMTGFEGHTVEAIDLDKLREIMDKHMVR
;
A
#
# COMPACT_ATOMS: atom_id res chain seq x y z
N MET A 1 2.10 16.50 -39.07
CA MET A 1 3.43 16.10 -38.57
C MET A 1 3.20 14.95 -37.62
N THR A 2 3.55 13.74 -38.04
CA THR A 2 3.41 12.51 -37.24
C THR A 2 4.49 12.50 -36.16
N THR A 3 4.08 12.65 -34.90
CA THR A 3 4.93 12.44 -33.73
C THR A 3 5.55 11.04 -33.83
N PRO A 4 6.87 10.88 -33.68
CA PRO A 4 7.46 9.56 -33.69
C PRO A 4 6.93 8.80 -32.47
N ALA A 5 6.29 7.66 -32.72
CA ALA A 5 5.97 6.70 -31.68
C ALA A 5 7.29 6.20 -31.08
N SER A 6 7.75 6.85 -30.00
CA SER A 6 8.78 6.29 -29.15
C SER A 6 8.31 4.89 -28.76
N SER A 7 9.06 3.87 -29.17
CA SER A 7 8.79 2.48 -28.78
C SER A 7 9.03 2.38 -27.27
N LYS A 8 8.01 2.74 -26.48
CA LYS A 8 8.08 2.68 -25.02
C LYS A 8 8.30 1.22 -24.65
N LYS A 9 9.48 0.92 -24.11
CA LYS A 9 9.74 -0.38 -23.48
C LYS A 9 8.62 -0.69 -22.49
N PRO A 10 8.20 -1.95 -22.37
CA PRO A 10 7.22 -2.34 -21.37
C PRO A 10 7.74 -1.95 -19.97
N ARG A 11 6.84 -1.48 -19.11
CA ARG A 11 7.16 -1.24 -17.70
C ARG A 11 7.50 -2.57 -17.03
N CYS A 12 8.41 -2.53 -16.06
CA CYS A 12 8.81 -3.68 -15.28
C CYS A 12 9.12 -3.25 -13.83
N ARG A 13 9.18 -4.24 -12.94
CA ARG A 13 9.42 -4.01 -11.50
C ARG A 13 10.88 -3.64 -11.24
N VAL A 14 11.17 -3.08 -10.07
CA VAL A 14 12.50 -2.48 -9.78
C VAL A 14 13.65 -3.48 -9.95
N ARG A 15 13.46 -4.75 -9.58
CA ARG A 15 14.49 -5.79 -9.70
C ARG A 15 14.79 -6.16 -11.16
N GLU A 16 13.83 -5.99 -12.05
CA GLU A 16 14.00 -6.18 -13.49
C GLU A 16 14.61 -4.93 -14.14
N ALA A 17 14.16 -3.74 -13.71
CA ALA A 17 14.70 -2.46 -14.17
C ALA A 17 16.17 -2.26 -13.77
N VAL A 18 16.54 -2.72 -12.58
CA VAL A 18 17.89 -2.61 -12.00
C VAL A 18 18.38 -4.00 -11.55
N PRO A 19 18.89 -4.83 -12.48
CA PRO A 19 19.39 -6.16 -12.15
C PRO A 19 20.51 -6.10 -11.10
N GLY A 20 20.44 -6.99 -10.10
CA GLY A 20 21.42 -7.04 -9.02
C GLY A 20 21.18 -6.02 -7.90
N ILE A 21 20.10 -5.24 -7.94
CA ILE A 21 19.75 -4.36 -6.83
C ILE A 21 19.50 -5.16 -5.54
N HIS A 22 20.26 -4.83 -4.49
CA HIS A 22 20.13 -5.47 -3.19
C HIS A 22 19.09 -4.70 -2.35
N LEU A 23 17.88 -5.26 -2.25
CA LEU A 23 16.77 -4.68 -1.50
C LEU A 23 16.41 -5.56 -0.32
N GLY A 24 17.03 -5.25 0.83
CA GLY A 24 16.82 -5.99 2.06
C GLY A 24 17.54 -7.33 2.13
N PHE A 25 17.46 -7.98 3.29
CA PHE A 25 18.18 -9.23 3.57
C PHE A 25 17.43 -10.47 3.08
N TRP A 26 16.11 -10.50 3.27
CA TRP A 26 15.28 -11.66 2.98
C TRP A 26 14.85 -11.72 1.50
N PRO A 27 14.71 -12.92 0.90
CA PRO A 27 14.22 -13.04 -0.47
C PRO A 27 12.72 -12.70 -0.54
N PRO A 28 12.22 -12.25 -1.70
CA PRO A 28 10.79 -12.05 -1.90
C PRO A 28 10.01 -13.38 -1.98
N GLY A 29 8.71 -13.30 -1.73
CA GLY A 29 7.78 -14.38 -2.03
C GLY A 29 7.60 -14.58 -3.55
N PRO A 30 6.90 -15.65 -3.97
CA PRO A 30 6.80 -16.03 -5.38
C PRO A 30 6.12 -14.98 -6.27
N LYS A 31 5.17 -14.21 -5.73
CA LYS A 31 4.53 -13.10 -6.46
C LYS A 31 5.21 -11.77 -6.17
N ASN A 32 6.09 -11.73 -5.17
CA ASN A 32 6.65 -10.53 -4.57
C ASN A 32 5.53 -9.50 -4.32
N SER A 33 4.45 -9.88 -3.63
CA SER A 33 3.24 -9.05 -3.55
C SER A 33 2.50 -9.30 -2.24
N LEU A 34 1.58 -8.40 -1.85
CA LEU A 34 0.76 -8.52 -0.64
C LEU A 34 0.03 -9.87 -0.56
N THR A 35 -0.41 -10.36 -1.71
CA THR A 35 -1.10 -11.65 -1.89
C THR A 35 -0.20 -12.88 -1.80
N ASP A 36 1.09 -12.72 -1.45
CA ASP A 36 1.92 -13.84 -0.99
C ASP A 36 1.54 -14.27 0.44
N VAL A 37 0.97 -13.36 1.24
CA VAL A 37 0.43 -13.72 2.56
C VAL A 37 -0.81 -14.60 2.36
N PRO A 38 -0.81 -15.86 2.83
CA PRO A 38 -1.93 -16.78 2.61
C PRO A 38 -3.27 -16.23 3.10
N GLY A 39 -4.30 -16.33 2.25
CA GLY A 39 -5.66 -15.87 2.55
C GLY A 39 -5.95 -14.41 2.23
N VAL A 40 -4.92 -13.57 2.05
CA VAL A 40 -5.09 -12.16 1.66
C VAL A 40 -5.50 -12.07 0.19
N LEU A 41 -6.52 -11.25 -0.09
CA LEU A 41 -7.05 -11.01 -1.43
C LEU A 41 -7.03 -9.52 -1.75
N VAL A 42 -6.79 -9.16 -3.00
CA VAL A 42 -6.75 -7.76 -3.45
C VAL A 42 -7.49 -7.60 -4.77
N HIS A 43 -8.15 -6.44 -4.93
CA HIS A 43 -8.68 -5.95 -6.21
C HIS A 43 -8.29 -4.49 -6.41
N THR A 44 -7.99 -4.10 -7.65
CA THR A 44 -7.80 -2.71 -8.05
C THR A 44 -8.90 -2.33 -9.05
N GLU A 45 -9.71 -1.36 -8.69
CA GLU A 45 -10.74 -0.78 -9.54
C GLU A 45 -10.25 0.56 -10.09
N THR A 46 -10.06 0.65 -11.40
CA THR A 46 -9.56 1.87 -12.07
C THR A 46 -10.65 2.54 -12.87
N ILE A 47 -10.88 3.82 -12.58
CA ILE A 47 -11.93 4.63 -13.20
C ILE A 47 -11.26 5.75 -14.00
N ARG A 48 -11.47 5.72 -15.32
CA ARG A 48 -10.98 6.75 -16.23
C ARG A 48 -12.08 7.21 -17.17
N SER A 49 -12.21 8.52 -17.35
CA SER A 49 -13.14 9.09 -18.31
C SER A 49 -12.50 9.23 -19.70
N ALA A 50 -13.33 9.17 -20.75
CA ALA A 50 -12.85 9.28 -22.13
C ALA A 50 -12.22 10.66 -22.45
N ASP A 51 -12.67 11.72 -21.75
CA ASP A 51 -12.12 13.08 -21.85
C ASP A 51 -10.83 13.28 -21.02
N GLY A 52 -10.34 12.22 -20.35
CA GLY A 52 -9.12 12.23 -19.55
C GLY A 52 -9.19 13.02 -18.24
N GLN A 53 -10.36 13.56 -17.86
CA GLN A 53 -10.50 14.41 -16.68
C GLN A 53 -10.62 13.61 -15.37
N VAL A 54 -11.14 12.39 -15.42
CA VAL A 54 -11.23 11.47 -14.27
C VAL A 54 -10.10 10.46 -14.38
N ASN A 55 -9.25 10.37 -13.36
CA ASN A 55 -8.19 9.35 -13.25
C ASN A 55 -8.05 8.93 -11.79
N THR A 56 -8.98 8.10 -11.33
CA THR A 56 -9.05 7.69 -9.92
C THR A 56 -9.48 6.23 -9.81
N GLY A 57 -9.81 5.76 -8.62
CA GLY A 57 -10.26 4.40 -8.39
C GLY A 57 -10.22 4.02 -6.93
N ALA A 58 -10.23 2.72 -6.67
CA ALA A 58 -10.08 2.18 -5.33
C ALA A 58 -9.29 0.87 -5.34
N THR A 59 -8.47 0.67 -4.32
CA THR A 59 -7.79 -0.60 -4.05
C THR A 59 -8.44 -1.23 -2.83
N THR A 60 -8.99 -2.44 -2.98
CA THR A 60 -9.66 -3.17 -1.91
C THR A 60 -8.81 -4.35 -1.49
N ILE A 61 -8.52 -4.46 -0.19
CA ILE A 61 -7.75 -5.54 0.43
C ILE A 61 -8.67 -6.29 1.39
N LEU A 62 -8.84 -7.58 1.18
CA LEU A 62 -9.50 -8.47 2.13
C LEU A 62 -8.42 -9.19 2.95
N PRO A 63 -8.38 -9.00 4.27
CA PRO A 63 -7.36 -9.66 5.09
C PRO A 63 -7.59 -11.19 5.15
N ARG A 64 -8.84 -11.63 4.94
CA ARG A 64 -9.25 -13.01 4.64
C ARG A 64 -10.62 -13.03 3.97
N LYS A 65 -11.03 -14.18 3.44
CA LYS A 65 -12.33 -14.32 2.73
C LYS A 65 -13.53 -14.03 3.64
N ASP A 66 -13.55 -14.58 4.86
CA ASP A 66 -14.62 -14.36 5.85
C ASP A 66 -14.24 -13.27 6.87
N TRP A 67 -13.79 -12.13 6.37
CA TRP A 67 -13.33 -11.00 7.19
C TRP A 67 -14.42 -10.45 8.14
N PHE A 68 -15.71 -10.73 7.88
CA PHE A 68 -16.82 -10.22 8.67
C PHE A 68 -16.96 -10.95 10.00
N ARG A 69 -16.72 -12.28 10.02
CA ARG A 69 -16.89 -13.14 11.21
C ARG A 69 -15.57 -13.60 11.80
N ASP A 70 -14.51 -13.58 11.02
CA ASP A 70 -13.18 -14.00 11.43
C ASP A 70 -12.22 -12.81 11.29
N ALA A 71 -11.97 -12.15 12.43
CA ALA A 71 -11.13 -10.98 12.51
C ALA A 71 -9.64 -11.36 12.59
N CYS A 72 -8.80 -10.44 12.12
CA CYS A 72 -7.35 -10.47 12.31
C CYS A 72 -6.95 -9.58 13.47
N HIS A 73 -5.80 -9.86 14.10
CA HIS A 73 -5.13 -8.80 14.86
C HIS A 73 -4.53 -7.77 13.92
N ALA A 74 -4.61 -6.50 14.29
CA ALA A 74 -4.09 -5.39 13.53
C ALA A 74 -3.63 -4.24 14.44
N GLY A 75 -2.88 -3.30 13.87
CA GLY A 75 -2.44 -2.07 14.55
C GLY A 75 -2.08 -0.99 13.54
N VAL A 76 -2.27 0.27 13.94
CA VAL A 76 -2.05 1.44 13.09
C VAL A 76 -0.86 2.25 13.60
N PHE A 77 -0.14 2.89 12.70
CA PHE A 77 0.85 3.90 13.04
C PHE A 77 0.72 5.12 12.16
N ARG A 78 0.53 6.27 12.79
CA ARG A 78 0.44 7.58 12.13
C ARG A 78 1.80 8.27 12.23
N PHE A 79 2.57 8.22 11.14
CA PHE A 79 3.85 8.94 11.07
C PHE A 79 3.61 10.45 10.91
N ASN A 80 2.72 10.81 9.98
CA ASN A 80 2.16 12.15 9.87
C ASN A 80 0.64 12.04 9.63
N GLY A 81 -0.14 12.85 10.34
CA GLY A 81 -1.60 12.76 10.42
C GLY A 81 -2.39 13.65 9.46
N ALA A 82 -1.74 14.27 8.47
CA ALA A 82 -2.42 15.14 7.51
C ALA A 82 -3.20 14.35 6.42
N GLY A 83 -4.00 13.37 6.85
CA GLY A 83 -4.81 12.51 5.97
C GLY A 83 -5.82 11.69 6.78
N GLU A 84 -6.60 10.86 6.08
CA GLU A 84 -7.67 10.06 6.70
C GLU A 84 -7.42 8.55 6.60
N MET A 85 -7.76 7.85 7.68
CA MET A 85 -7.94 6.40 7.73
C MET A 85 -9.04 6.07 8.74
N THR A 86 -10.24 5.78 8.25
CA THR A 86 -11.39 5.47 9.10
C THR A 86 -11.19 4.14 9.84
N GLY A 87 -11.98 3.91 10.89
CA GLY A 87 -11.91 2.67 11.68
C GLY A 87 -10.71 2.57 12.64
N CYS A 88 -9.72 3.49 12.53
CA CYS A 88 -8.52 3.49 13.39
C CYS A 88 -8.84 3.52 14.89
N HIS A 89 -9.87 4.25 15.32
CA HIS A 89 -10.24 4.30 16.74
C HIS A 89 -10.63 2.92 17.29
N TRP A 90 -11.39 2.14 16.53
CA TRP A 90 -11.78 0.79 16.96
C TRP A 90 -10.64 -0.21 16.83
N LEU A 91 -9.79 -0.05 15.82
CA LEU A 91 -8.54 -0.82 15.69
C LEU A 91 -7.60 -0.58 16.86
N GLU A 92 -7.42 0.65 17.34
CA GLU A 92 -6.58 0.96 18.50
C GLU A 92 -7.20 0.48 19.82
N GLU A 93 -8.54 0.53 19.94
CA GLU A 93 -9.25 0.06 21.14
C GLU A 93 -9.23 -1.46 21.28
N THR A 94 -9.46 -2.19 20.18
CA THR A 94 -9.66 -3.65 20.22
C THR A 94 -8.51 -4.45 19.64
N GLY A 95 -7.73 -3.84 18.75
CA GLY A 95 -6.74 -4.56 17.95
C GLY A 95 -7.34 -5.46 16.86
N LEU A 96 -8.64 -5.38 16.58
CA LEU A 96 -9.35 -6.30 15.69
C LEU A 96 -9.70 -5.66 14.35
N LEU A 97 -9.24 -6.28 13.26
CA LEU A 97 -9.64 -5.95 11.89
C LEU A 97 -10.71 -6.94 11.40
N ALA A 98 -11.95 -6.46 11.34
CA ALA A 98 -13.14 -7.18 10.85
C ALA A 98 -13.82 -6.42 9.68
N SER A 99 -13.01 -5.91 8.76
CA SER A 99 -13.42 -5.11 7.60
C SER A 99 -12.43 -5.31 6.45
N PRO A 100 -12.86 -5.17 5.17
CA PRO A 100 -11.95 -4.82 4.09
C PRO A 100 -11.18 -3.54 4.43
N ILE A 101 -9.98 -3.40 3.88
CA ILE A 101 -9.25 -2.13 3.83
C ILE A 101 -9.43 -1.57 2.42
N VAL A 102 -9.98 -0.37 2.30
CA VAL A 102 -10.13 0.32 1.01
C VAL A 102 -9.20 1.53 0.98
N ILE A 103 -8.42 1.68 -0.10
CA ILE A 103 -7.56 2.85 -0.32
C ILE A 103 -8.05 3.56 -1.59
N THR A 104 -8.37 4.85 -1.48
CA THR A 104 -9.01 5.66 -2.56
C THR A 104 -8.49 7.10 -2.56
N ASN A 105 -9.17 8.02 -3.26
CA ASN A 105 -8.91 9.45 -3.19
C ASN A 105 -9.60 10.13 -1.99
N SER A 106 -9.11 11.30 -1.60
CA SER A 106 -9.57 12.03 -0.40
C SER A 106 -11.08 12.33 -0.40
N PHE A 107 -11.69 12.60 -1.56
CA PHE A 107 -13.11 12.98 -1.64
C PHE A 107 -14.03 11.75 -1.68
N SER A 108 -13.47 10.56 -1.83
CA SER A 108 -14.22 9.31 -1.99
C SER A 108 -14.22 8.43 -0.74
N VAL A 109 -13.63 8.90 0.37
CA VAL A 109 -13.62 8.16 1.65
C VAL A 109 -15.05 7.82 2.10
N GLY A 110 -15.97 8.77 2.03
CA GLY A 110 -17.38 8.57 2.43
C GLY A 110 -18.11 7.54 1.56
N ASP A 111 -17.97 7.63 0.23
CA ASP A 111 -18.58 6.67 -0.70
C ASP A 111 -17.98 5.28 -0.55
N ALA A 112 -16.67 5.19 -0.30
CA ALA A 112 -16.03 3.91 -0.05
C ALA A 112 -16.45 3.27 1.27
N TYR A 113 -16.57 4.08 2.33
CA TYR A 113 -17.08 3.64 3.62
C TYR A 113 -18.50 3.08 3.49
N ARG A 114 -19.37 3.82 2.78
CA ARG A 114 -20.73 3.37 2.46
C ARG A 114 -20.74 2.07 1.66
N GLY A 115 -19.88 1.93 0.64
CA GLY A 115 -19.82 0.73 -0.18
C GLY A 115 -19.46 -0.54 0.59
N VAL A 116 -18.58 -0.45 1.60
CA VAL A 116 -18.30 -1.57 2.52
C VAL A 116 -19.54 -1.93 3.34
N LEU A 117 -20.26 -0.94 3.87
CA LEU A 117 -21.49 -1.16 4.62
C LEU A 117 -22.60 -1.76 3.75
N ASP A 118 -22.79 -1.25 2.54
CA ASP A 118 -23.80 -1.75 1.60
C ASP A 118 -23.55 -3.25 1.30
N TYR A 119 -22.29 -3.64 1.06
CA TYR A 119 -21.91 -5.05 0.91
C TYR A 119 -22.20 -5.86 2.17
N ALA A 120 -21.80 -5.37 3.35
CA ALA A 120 -22.00 -6.07 4.62
C ALA A 120 -23.50 -6.29 4.92
N VAL A 121 -24.33 -5.27 4.69
CA VAL A 121 -25.79 -5.35 4.83
C VAL A 121 -26.38 -6.34 3.85
N GLU A 122 -26.00 -6.30 2.57
CA GLU A 122 -26.48 -7.23 1.55
C GLU A 122 -26.26 -8.69 1.97
N HIS A 123 -25.08 -9.00 2.50
CA HIS A 123 -24.67 -10.38 2.80
C HIS A 123 -25.04 -10.85 4.22
N ASN A 124 -25.44 -9.94 5.13
CA ASN A 124 -25.74 -10.29 6.52
C ASN A 124 -27.13 -9.86 7.00
N ARG A 125 -27.99 -9.27 6.15
CA ARG A 125 -29.35 -8.85 6.52
C ARG A 125 -30.18 -9.96 7.16
N ALA A 126 -30.03 -11.20 6.71
CA ALA A 126 -30.75 -12.35 7.26
C ALA A 126 -30.41 -12.64 8.74
N HIS A 127 -29.28 -12.14 9.24
CA HIS A 127 -28.84 -12.29 10.63
C HIS A 127 -29.29 -11.13 11.53
N GLY A 128 -30.08 -10.19 11.01
CA GLY A 128 -30.51 -8.99 11.73
C GLY A 128 -29.41 -7.94 11.86
N THR A 129 -29.61 -6.95 12.74
CA THR A 129 -28.70 -5.79 12.96
C THR A 129 -27.91 -5.90 14.26
N LYS A 130 -27.63 -7.13 14.73
CA LYS A 130 -26.92 -7.39 15.99
C LYS A 130 -25.40 -7.41 15.84
N TRP A 131 -24.88 -6.69 14.85
CA TRP A 131 -23.46 -6.60 14.54
C TRP A 131 -23.05 -5.12 14.50
N PHE A 132 -21.77 -4.87 14.77
CA PHE A 132 -21.18 -3.53 14.77
C PHE A 132 -19.90 -3.54 13.94
N MET A 133 -19.71 -2.52 13.11
CA MET A 133 -18.54 -2.39 12.25
C MET A 133 -18.23 -0.92 11.98
N LEU A 134 -16.95 -0.59 12.02
CA LEU A 134 -16.42 0.65 11.47
C LEU A 134 -15.47 0.29 10.31
N PRO A 135 -15.90 0.41 9.04
CA PRO A 135 -15.05 0.18 7.89
C PRO A 135 -13.71 0.92 7.94
N VAL A 136 -12.67 0.28 7.39
CA VAL A 136 -11.33 0.86 7.27
C VAL A 136 -11.13 1.38 5.87
N VAL A 137 -11.13 2.70 5.72
CA VAL A 137 -10.98 3.40 4.46
C VAL A 137 -9.92 4.47 4.61
N ALA A 138 -8.88 4.40 3.78
CA ALA A 138 -7.78 5.33 3.77
C ALA A 138 -7.69 6.07 2.43
N GLU A 139 -6.94 7.17 2.39
CA GLU A 139 -6.86 8.00 1.20
C GLU A 139 -5.49 8.60 0.92
N THR A 140 -5.30 8.99 -0.33
CA THR A 140 -4.33 10.02 -0.71
C THR A 140 -4.98 10.98 -1.73
N PHE A 141 -4.44 12.18 -1.91
CA PHE A 141 -5.05 13.22 -2.76
C PHE A 141 -4.59 13.17 -4.24
N ASP A 142 -5.51 12.93 -5.20
CA ASP A 142 -5.22 12.88 -6.65
C ASP A 142 -5.67 14.10 -7.47
N GLY A 143 -5.99 15.23 -6.82
CA GLY A 143 -6.60 16.40 -7.49
C GLY A 143 -5.80 17.01 -8.65
N PHE A 144 -4.51 16.74 -8.76
CA PHE A 144 -3.69 17.19 -9.91
C PHE A 144 -4.01 16.42 -11.20
N MET A 145 -4.38 15.14 -11.08
CA MET A 145 -4.64 14.24 -12.21
C MET A 145 -6.12 13.91 -12.38
N ASN A 146 -6.96 14.24 -11.39
CA ASN A 146 -8.34 13.82 -11.29
C ASN A 146 -9.27 14.98 -10.93
N ASP A 147 -10.36 15.13 -11.68
CA ASP A 147 -11.48 16.03 -11.37
C ASP A 147 -12.25 15.50 -10.15
N LEU A 148 -11.80 15.90 -8.95
CA LEU A 148 -12.41 15.51 -7.68
C LEU A 148 -13.88 15.93 -7.56
N TYR A 149 -14.32 16.95 -8.30
CA TYR A 149 -15.69 17.45 -8.25
C TYR A 149 -16.70 16.50 -8.89
N ARG A 150 -16.24 15.53 -9.69
CA ARG A 150 -17.12 14.52 -10.31
C ARG A 150 -17.50 13.37 -9.37
N PHE A 151 -16.82 13.23 -8.22
CA PHE A 151 -17.04 12.14 -7.25
C PHE A 151 -17.16 10.78 -7.95
N ALA A 152 -16.17 10.43 -8.77
CA ALA A 152 -16.31 9.32 -9.73
C ALA A 152 -16.35 7.93 -9.08
N VAL A 153 -15.72 7.75 -7.91
CA VAL A 153 -15.85 6.52 -7.13
C VAL A 153 -17.24 6.48 -6.50
N LYS A 154 -17.93 5.35 -6.61
CA LYS A 154 -19.28 5.13 -6.09
C LYS A 154 -19.30 3.91 -5.15
N PRO A 155 -20.24 3.84 -4.20
CA PRO A 155 -20.39 2.69 -3.31
C PRO A 155 -20.43 1.34 -4.04
N GLU A 156 -21.06 1.28 -5.21
CA GLU A 156 -21.21 0.08 -6.03
C GLU A 156 -19.85 -0.43 -6.54
N HIS A 157 -18.93 0.47 -6.87
CA HIS A 157 -17.57 0.11 -7.26
C HIS A 157 -16.84 -0.62 -6.12
N ILE A 158 -17.07 -0.22 -4.87
CA ILE A 158 -16.44 -0.87 -3.71
C ILE A 158 -17.09 -2.22 -3.42
N ALA A 159 -18.41 -2.32 -3.43
CA ALA A 159 -19.10 -3.60 -3.27
C ALA A 159 -18.65 -4.61 -4.34
N GLN A 160 -18.47 -4.16 -5.59
CA GLN A 160 -17.95 -4.99 -6.67
C GLN A 160 -16.47 -5.36 -6.47
N SER A 161 -15.66 -4.44 -5.96
CA SER A 161 -14.25 -4.69 -5.64
C SER A 161 -14.08 -5.79 -4.58
N ILE A 162 -14.94 -5.79 -3.55
CA ILE A 162 -14.96 -6.84 -2.52
C ILE A 162 -15.25 -8.22 -3.15
N ARG A 163 -16.19 -8.30 -4.10
CA ARG A 163 -16.50 -9.56 -4.82
C ARG A 163 -15.39 -10.03 -5.75
N SER A 164 -14.64 -9.08 -6.31
CA SER A 164 -13.63 -9.34 -7.35
C SER A 164 -12.23 -9.62 -6.78
N ALA A 165 -12.01 -9.35 -5.49
CA ALA A 165 -10.73 -9.56 -4.82
C ALA A 165 -10.24 -11.00 -4.97
N SER A 166 -8.98 -11.14 -5.37
CA SER A 166 -8.36 -12.44 -5.65
C SER A 166 -6.96 -12.54 -5.06
N SER A 167 -6.40 -13.75 -5.07
CA SER A 167 -5.01 -13.99 -4.65
C SER A 167 -4.01 -13.81 -5.80
N ALA A 168 -4.40 -13.26 -6.95
CA ALA A 168 -3.46 -12.97 -8.04
C ALA A 168 -2.45 -11.91 -7.61
N PRO A 169 -1.25 -11.84 -8.24
CA PRO A 169 -0.34 -10.72 -8.03
C PRO A 169 -1.06 -9.39 -8.21
N VAL A 170 -0.88 -8.47 -7.27
CA VAL A 170 -1.53 -7.16 -7.29
C VAL A 170 -1.07 -6.38 -8.53
N PRO A 171 -1.98 -5.85 -9.36
CA PRO A 171 -1.60 -4.92 -10.41
C PRO A 171 -0.95 -3.65 -9.82
N GLU A 172 0.10 -3.14 -10.46
CA GLU A 172 0.91 -2.02 -9.95
C GLU A 172 0.97 -0.85 -10.95
N GLY A 173 1.40 0.32 -10.48
CA GLY A 173 1.45 1.57 -11.25
C GLY A 173 0.12 2.34 -11.18
N ASN A 174 -0.41 2.71 -12.35
CA ASN A 174 -1.56 3.60 -12.50
C ASN A 174 -2.91 2.90 -12.32
N VAL A 175 -3.09 2.18 -11.21
CA VAL A 175 -4.26 1.34 -10.98
C VAL A 175 -4.90 1.57 -9.60
N GLY A 176 -6.15 1.17 -9.44
CA GLY A 176 -6.88 1.26 -8.18
C GLY A 176 -6.94 2.70 -7.66
N GLY A 177 -6.82 2.88 -6.34
CA GLY A 177 -6.70 4.20 -5.75
C GLY A 177 -5.41 4.94 -6.15
N GLY A 178 -4.39 4.21 -6.65
CA GLY A 178 -3.13 4.79 -7.16
C GLY A 178 -3.24 5.47 -8.53
N THR A 179 -4.38 5.37 -9.21
CA THR A 179 -4.53 5.77 -10.63
C THR A 179 -4.01 7.19 -10.90
N GLY A 180 -4.44 8.19 -10.13
CA GLY A 180 -4.06 9.60 -10.30
C GLY A 180 -2.85 10.06 -9.48
N MET A 181 -2.16 9.17 -8.78
CA MET A 181 -1.16 9.56 -7.76
C MET A 181 0.21 9.94 -8.33
N LEU A 182 0.95 10.74 -7.56
CA LEU A 182 2.21 11.40 -7.90
C LEU A 182 3.27 11.13 -6.83
N CYS A 183 4.44 10.61 -7.21
CA CYS A 183 5.47 10.25 -6.24
C CYS A 183 6.84 10.77 -6.69
N GLN A 184 7.50 11.55 -5.83
CA GLN A 184 8.93 11.87 -5.94
C GLN A 184 9.35 12.44 -7.31
N GLY A 185 8.55 13.36 -7.87
CA GLY A 185 8.83 14.01 -9.17
C GLY A 185 8.29 13.27 -10.39
N PHE A 186 7.62 12.14 -10.19
CA PHE A 186 7.15 11.26 -11.25
C PHE A 186 5.71 10.82 -10.99
N LYS A 187 5.16 10.09 -11.95
CA LYS A 187 3.93 9.34 -11.73
C LYS A 187 4.15 8.31 -10.61
N GLY A 188 3.27 8.36 -9.61
CA GLY A 188 3.21 7.39 -8.51
C GLY A 188 2.11 6.36 -8.74
N GLY A 189 1.57 5.79 -7.66
CA GLY A 189 0.44 4.89 -7.72
C GLY A 189 0.51 3.72 -6.76
N THR A 190 -0.02 2.58 -7.18
CA THR A 190 -0.05 1.35 -6.36
C THR A 190 1.23 0.56 -6.57
N GLY A 191 1.83 0.09 -5.48
CA GLY A 191 2.98 -0.82 -5.53
C GLY A 191 2.89 -1.86 -4.43
N SER A 192 3.57 -2.99 -4.62
CA SER A 192 3.54 -4.10 -3.69
C SER A 192 4.88 -4.85 -3.68
N SER A 193 5.14 -5.59 -2.61
CA SER A 193 6.36 -6.37 -2.40
C SER A 193 6.15 -7.34 -1.25
N SER A 194 6.95 -8.41 -1.17
CA SER A 194 6.92 -9.34 -0.04
C SER A 194 8.31 -9.84 0.34
N ARG A 195 8.42 -10.47 1.50
CA ARG A 195 9.64 -11.08 2.05
C ARG A 195 9.28 -12.39 2.75
N LEU A 196 10.12 -13.41 2.55
CA LEU A 196 10.05 -14.69 3.24
C LEU A 196 11.08 -14.73 4.37
N VAL A 197 10.60 -14.75 5.61
CA VAL A 197 11.41 -14.76 6.82
C VAL A 197 11.42 -16.17 7.41
N PRO A 198 12.58 -16.82 7.61
CA PRO A 198 12.66 -18.08 8.33
C PRO A 198 12.13 -17.93 9.76
N GLY A 199 11.42 -18.92 10.25
CA GLY A 199 10.80 -18.89 11.57
C GLY A 199 10.64 -20.27 12.17
N VAL A 200 10.14 -20.29 13.40
CA VAL A 200 9.88 -21.52 14.14
C VAL A 200 8.45 -21.47 14.69
N LYS A 201 7.67 -22.51 14.42
CA LYS A 201 6.29 -22.64 14.92
C LYS A 201 6.27 -23.63 16.09
N LEU A 202 5.53 -23.27 17.14
CA LEU A 202 5.22 -24.18 18.23
C LEU A 202 4.20 -25.22 17.76
N SER A 203 4.37 -26.48 18.15
CA SER A 203 3.37 -27.52 17.86
C SER A 203 2.08 -27.25 18.67
N ALA A 204 0.91 -27.47 18.04
CA ALA A 204 -0.39 -27.20 18.66
C ALA A 204 -0.69 -28.05 19.91
N ALA A 205 0.06 -29.13 20.13
CA ALA A 205 0.04 -29.90 21.37
C ALA A 205 0.92 -29.20 22.42
N ALA A 206 0.52 -27.99 22.82
CA ALA A 206 1.26 -27.15 23.77
C ALA A 206 1.38 -27.87 25.13
N GLY A 207 2.55 -28.49 25.34
CA GLY A 207 2.93 -29.19 26.56
C GLY A 207 4.27 -29.92 26.46
N ASP A 208 4.74 -30.28 25.24
CA ASP A 208 5.98 -31.05 25.04
C ASP A 208 7.20 -30.25 24.55
N GLY A 209 7.05 -28.94 24.30
CA GLY A 209 8.13 -28.05 23.86
C GLY A 209 8.60 -28.28 22.41
N LYS A 210 7.91 -29.07 21.60
CA LYS A 210 8.34 -29.34 20.22
C LYS A 210 8.12 -28.15 19.29
N THR A 211 9.15 -27.88 18.49
CA THR A 211 9.20 -26.83 17.48
C THR A 211 9.27 -27.41 16.07
N LYS A 212 8.78 -26.66 15.09
CA LYS A 212 8.92 -26.98 13.66
C LYS A 212 9.41 -25.75 12.91
N GLU A 213 10.43 -25.90 12.08
CA GLU A 213 10.86 -24.87 11.15
C GLU A 213 9.71 -24.48 10.21
N THR A 214 9.59 -23.20 9.94
CA THR A 214 8.59 -22.62 9.04
C THR A 214 9.19 -21.39 8.35
N SER A 215 8.45 -20.80 7.43
CA SER A 215 8.70 -19.44 6.97
C SER A 215 7.44 -18.62 7.16
N TRP A 216 7.63 -17.37 7.55
CA TRP A 216 6.60 -16.36 7.60
C TRP A 216 6.76 -15.40 6.42
N THR A 217 5.65 -14.97 5.86
CA THR A 217 5.61 -13.93 4.85
C THR A 217 5.36 -12.59 5.53
N VAL A 218 6.12 -11.56 5.17
CA VAL A 218 5.80 -10.16 5.46
C VAL A 218 5.70 -9.43 4.13
N ALA A 219 4.56 -8.82 3.87
CA ALA A 219 4.31 -8.16 2.59
C ALA A 219 3.73 -6.76 2.78
N ALA A 220 3.98 -5.89 1.81
CA ALA A 220 3.52 -4.51 1.81
C ALA A 220 2.76 -4.19 0.52
N LEU A 221 1.75 -3.34 0.64
CA LEU A 221 1.09 -2.63 -0.44
C LEU A 221 1.10 -1.15 -0.10
N VAL A 222 1.45 -0.32 -1.07
CA VAL A 222 1.50 1.13 -0.93
C VAL A 222 0.60 1.81 -1.95
N GLN A 223 -0.02 2.92 -1.54
CA GLN A 223 -0.51 3.95 -2.44
C GLN A 223 0.40 5.16 -2.30
N ALA A 224 1.38 5.28 -3.21
CA ALA A 224 2.44 6.26 -3.13
C ALA A 224 2.05 7.56 -3.84
N ASN A 225 1.85 8.62 -3.07
CA ASN A 225 1.50 9.95 -3.54
C ASN A 225 2.33 11.06 -2.87
N TYR A 226 3.61 10.84 -2.54
CA TYR A 226 4.36 11.77 -1.67
C TYR A 226 5.69 12.24 -2.28
N GLY A 227 6.25 13.30 -1.71
CA GLY A 227 7.65 13.66 -1.86
C GLY A 227 8.01 14.39 -3.17
N GLN A 228 9.26 14.83 -3.21
CA GLN A 228 9.80 15.71 -4.24
C GLN A 228 11.03 15.08 -4.90
N LEU A 229 11.22 15.33 -6.19
CA LEU A 229 12.27 14.69 -7.00
C LEU A 229 13.62 14.58 -6.30
N HIS A 230 14.13 15.66 -5.71
CA HIS A 230 15.47 15.70 -5.12
C HIS A 230 15.65 14.85 -3.84
N HIS A 231 14.56 14.35 -3.28
CA HIS A 231 14.57 13.40 -2.16
C HIS A 231 14.63 11.94 -2.61
N LEU A 232 14.37 11.62 -3.88
CA LEU A 232 14.32 10.24 -4.36
C LEU A 232 15.66 9.53 -4.25
N HIS A 233 15.69 8.41 -3.52
CA HIS A 233 16.84 7.53 -3.42
C HIS A 233 16.49 6.11 -3.85
N PHE A 234 17.38 5.46 -4.62
CA PHE A 234 17.33 4.02 -4.90
C PHE A 234 18.53 3.34 -4.25
N ALA A 235 18.29 2.45 -3.29
CA ALA A 235 19.33 1.70 -2.58
C ALA A 235 20.50 2.61 -2.10
N GLY A 236 20.20 3.79 -1.57
CA GLY A 236 21.17 4.77 -1.10
C GLY A 236 21.74 5.72 -2.17
N VAL A 237 21.55 5.43 -3.46
CA VAL A 237 21.96 6.33 -4.56
C VAL A 237 20.96 7.50 -4.67
N PRO A 238 21.40 8.76 -4.68
CA PRO A 238 20.53 9.95 -4.75
C PRO A 238 20.02 10.20 -6.18
N VAL A 239 19.33 9.22 -6.76
CA VAL A 239 18.83 9.21 -8.15
C VAL A 239 18.08 10.49 -8.48
N GLY A 240 17.24 10.96 -7.56
CA GLY A 240 16.46 12.18 -7.72
C GLY A 240 17.29 13.42 -8.03
N ARG A 241 18.40 13.62 -7.30
CA ARG A 241 19.30 14.76 -7.52
C ARG A 241 20.03 14.66 -8.85
N ILE A 242 20.51 13.46 -9.17
CA ILE A 242 21.21 13.18 -10.44
C ILE A 242 20.28 13.44 -11.63
N MET A 243 19.03 12.94 -11.56
CA MET A 243 18.04 13.18 -12.62
C MET A 243 17.64 14.66 -12.71
N ALA A 244 17.47 15.36 -11.58
CA ALA A 244 17.16 16.80 -11.57
C ALA A 244 18.26 17.64 -12.24
N GLU A 245 19.53 17.31 -12.01
CA GLU A 245 20.67 17.98 -12.68
C GLU A 245 20.65 17.75 -14.20
N GLN A 246 20.35 16.53 -14.63
CA GLN A 246 20.23 16.20 -16.07
C GLN A 246 19.04 16.92 -16.72
N ARG A 247 17.92 17.08 -16.00
CA ARG A 247 16.70 17.74 -16.50
C ARG A 247 16.83 19.24 -16.66
N ARG A 248 17.63 19.91 -15.82
CA ARG A 248 17.88 21.37 -15.92
C ARG A 248 18.52 21.81 -17.24
N ALA A 249 19.10 20.89 -18.00
CA ALA A 249 19.65 21.16 -19.32
C ALA A 249 18.57 21.25 -20.44
N ASP A 250 17.32 20.91 -20.14
CA ASP A 250 16.18 20.91 -21.08
C ASP A 250 15.05 21.84 -20.59
N GLU A 251 14.79 22.92 -21.34
CA GLU A 251 13.80 23.94 -20.99
C GLU A 251 12.35 23.42 -20.94
N ALA A 252 11.99 22.45 -21.78
CA ALA A 252 10.63 21.89 -21.81
C ALA A 252 10.36 21.03 -20.56
N THR A 253 11.34 20.22 -20.18
CA THR A 253 11.28 19.41 -18.95
C THR A 253 11.23 20.30 -17.71
N ALA A 254 11.95 21.42 -17.71
CA ALA A 254 11.94 22.38 -16.60
C ALA A 254 10.57 23.04 -16.37
N ALA A 255 9.73 23.22 -17.40
CA ALA A 255 8.38 23.78 -17.23
C ALA A 255 7.41 22.78 -16.60
N ALA A 256 7.45 21.52 -17.02
CA ALA A 256 6.63 20.44 -16.42
C ALA A 256 7.04 20.18 -14.96
N ASP A 257 8.34 20.20 -14.66
CA ASP A 257 8.86 20.05 -13.29
C ASP A 257 8.37 21.18 -12.36
N ARG A 258 8.23 22.42 -12.86
CA ARG A 258 7.68 23.54 -12.08
C ARG A 258 6.21 23.34 -11.74
N ALA A 259 5.38 22.96 -12.72
CA ALA A 259 3.96 22.69 -12.47
C ALA A 259 3.76 21.55 -11.46
N TYR A 260 4.59 20.49 -11.55
CA TYR A 260 4.61 19.42 -10.54
C TYR A 260 4.98 19.95 -9.14
N ALA A 261 6.05 20.76 -9.06
CA ALA A 261 6.53 21.30 -7.79
C ALA A 261 5.49 22.22 -7.14
N GLU A 262 4.87 23.11 -7.91
CA GLU A 262 3.79 23.99 -7.44
C GLU A 262 2.61 23.18 -6.88
N ALA A 263 2.16 22.13 -7.59
CA ALA A 263 1.11 21.25 -7.10
C ALA A 263 1.47 20.54 -5.79
N LYS A 264 2.75 20.16 -5.63
CA LYS A 264 3.27 19.54 -4.40
C LYS A 264 3.49 20.54 -3.26
N ASP A 265 3.76 21.81 -3.54
CA ASP A 265 3.85 22.82 -2.49
C ASP A 265 2.46 23.15 -1.91
N ASP A 266 1.42 23.14 -2.74
CA ASP A 266 0.02 23.29 -2.29
C ASP A 266 -0.47 22.05 -1.52
N LYS A 267 -0.17 20.85 -2.05
CA LYS A 267 -0.53 19.54 -1.49
C LYS A 267 0.60 18.54 -1.73
N ASP A 268 1.50 18.42 -0.76
CA ASP A 268 2.67 17.52 -0.80
C ASP A 268 2.31 16.05 -1.09
N GLY A 269 1.07 15.72 -0.75
CA GLY A 269 0.40 14.47 -1.07
C GLY A 269 0.36 13.56 0.14
N SER A 270 0.48 12.25 0.00
CA SER A 270 0.29 11.29 1.11
C SER A 270 0.89 9.94 0.75
N ILE A 271 1.06 9.05 1.74
CA ILE A 271 1.27 7.63 1.48
C ILE A 271 0.50 6.77 2.49
N ILE A 272 -0.27 5.84 1.96
CA ILE A 272 -0.83 4.74 2.74
C ILE A 272 0.03 3.51 2.55
N VAL A 273 0.45 2.89 3.66
CA VAL A 273 1.16 1.60 3.65
C VAL A 273 0.34 0.57 4.42
N VAL A 274 0.02 -0.53 3.77
CA VAL A 274 -0.61 -1.70 4.41
C VAL A 274 0.41 -2.83 4.44
N VAL A 275 0.74 -3.31 5.64
CA VAL A 275 1.63 -4.45 5.87
C VAL A 275 0.81 -5.66 6.32
N ALA A 276 1.03 -6.81 5.69
CA ALA A 276 0.39 -8.06 6.06
C ALA A 276 1.44 -9.11 6.43
N THR A 277 1.11 -9.99 7.37
CA THR A 277 1.94 -11.15 7.69
C THR A 277 1.11 -12.36 8.12
N ASP A 278 1.61 -13.56 7.89
CA ASP A 278 1.05 -14.80 8.44
C ASP A 278 1.74 -15.24 9.75
N ALA A 279 2.75 -14.49 10.23
CA ALA A 279 3.30 -14.67 11.55
C ALA A 279 2.23 -14.36 12.61
N PRO A 280 2.05 -15.18 13.65
CA PRO A 280 1.06 -14.93 14.70
C PRO A 280 1.49 -13.75 15.55
N LEU A 281 0.82 -12.60 15.38
CA LEU A 281 1.11 -11.38 16.14
C LEU A 281 -0.09 -10.98 16.99
N ASN A 282 0.20 -10.41 18.16
CA ASN A 282 -0.80 -9.67 18.93
C ASN A 282 -0.96 -8.22 18.38
N PRO A 283 -2.00 -7.46 18.79
CA PRO A 283 -2.25 -6.12 18.29
C PRO A 283 -1.08 -5.13 18.49
N LEU A 284 -0.43 -5.16 19.66
CA LEU A 284 0.73 -4.30 19.94
C LEU A 284 1.90 -4.62 19.01
N GLN A 285 2.14 -5.89 18.71
CA GLN A 285 3.15 -6.33 17.74
C GLN A 285 2.80 -5.91 16.32
N CYS A 286 1.52 -5.96 15.93
CA CYS A 286 1.07 -5.41 14.65
C CYS A 286 1.36 -3.90 14.58
N GLN A 287 1.04 -3.15 15.63
CA GLN A 287 1.35 -1.72 15.70
C GLN A 287 2.87 -1.44 15.57
N ARG A 288 3.70 -2.26 16.23
CA ARG A 288 5.17 -2.19 16.11
C ARG A 288 5.66 -2.53 14.70
N LEU A 289 5.01 -3.47 14.02
CA LEU A 289 5.29 -3.82 12.63
C LEU A 289 4.93 -2.65 11.69
N ALA A 290 3.75 -2.02 11.86
CA ALA A 290 3.33 -0.85 11.10
C ALA A 290 4.34 0.31 11.21
N ARG A 291 4.90 0.55 12.40
CA ARG A 291 5.97 1.56 12.62
C ARG A 291 7.22 1.33 11.75
N ARG A 292 7.50 0.10 11.34
CA ARG A 292 8.70 -0.21 10.54
C ARG A 292 8.55 0.18 9.07
N ALA A 293 7.32 0.39 8.59
CA ALA A 293 7.10 1.00 7.28
C ALA A 293 7.78 2.38 7.16
N THR A 294 7.89 3.15 8.26
CA THR A 294 8.64 4.42 8.28
C THR A 294 10.10 4.25 7.84
N ALA A 295 10.76 3.18 8.28
CA ALA A 295 12.15 2.93 7.91
C ALA A 295 12.29 2.64 6.40
N GLY A 296 11.34 1.88 5.84
CA GLY A 296 11.27 1.65 4.39
C GLY A 296 11.01 2.93 3.61
N LEU A 297 10.02 3.73 4.04
CA LEU A 297 9.68 5.02 3.48
C LEU A 297 10.88 6.00 3.49
N ALA A 298 11.58 6.10 4.61
CA ALA A 298 12.74 6.98 4.78
C ALA A 298 13.90 6.62 3.83
N ARG A 299 14.13 5.31 3.57
CA ARG A 299 15.16 4.84 2.62
C ARG A 299 14.88 5.24 1.16
N VAL A 300 13.64 5.59 0.84
CA VAL A 300 13.24 6.12 -0.47
C VAL A 300 13.16 7.65 -0.48
N GLY A 301 13.46 8.29 0.65
CA GLY A 301 13.42 9.75 0.80
C GLY A 301 12.07 10.31 1.23
N GLY A 302 11.28 9.57 2.00
CA GLY A 302 10.10 10.11 2.68
C GLY A 302 10.47 10.75 4.02
N TYR A 303 10.05 12.00 4.21
CA TYR A 303 10.38 12.81 5.38
C TYR A 303 9.16 13.13 6.26
N GLY A 304 7.95 12.77 5.86
CA GLY A 304 6.74 13.09 6.62
C GLY A 304 6.45 14.58 6.69
N HIS A 305 6.56 15.27 5.55
CA HIS A 305 6.31 16.70 5.45
C HIS A 305 4.92 17.09 5.96
N ASN A 306 4.74 18.37 6.33
CA ASN A 306 3.61 18.84 7.13
C ASN A 306 2.22 18.49 6.55
N LEU A 307 2.04 18.58 5.23
CA LEU A 307 0.78 18.27 4.55
C LEU A 307 0.72 16.83 4.01
N SER A 308 1.69 15.98 4.37
CA SER A 308 1.78 14.59 3.91
C SER A 308 1.05 13.64 4.85
N GLY A 309 -0.08 13.08 4.42
CA GLY A 309 -0.78 12.04 5.18
C GLY A 309 -0.04 10.70 5.11
N ASP A 310 0.84 10.43 6.06
CA ASP A 310 1.68 9.22 6.09
C ASP A 310 1.17 8.26 7.19
N ILE A 311 0.25 7.37 6.79
CA ILE A 311 -0.51 6.51 7.71
C ILE A 311 -0.32 5.04 7.32
N PHE A 312 0.09 4.22 8.29
CA PHE A 312 0.43 2.83 8.09
C PHE A 312 -0.47 1.91 8.92
N LEU A 313 -0.88 0.79 8.34
CA LEU A 313 -1.63 -0.25 9.02
C LEU A 313 -0.90 -1.57 8.84
N ALA A 314 -0.80 -2.38 9.89
CA ALA A 314 -0.35 -3.75 9.79
C ALA A 314 -1.38 -4.72 10.35
N PHE A 315 -1.52 -5.89 9.73
CA PHE A 315 -2.39 -6.97 10.23
C PHE A 315 -1.73 -8.35 10.10
N SER A 316 -2.16 -9.27 10.96
CA SER A 316 -1.69 -10.66 11.00
C SER A 316 -2.80 -11.64 10.67
N THR A 317 -2.59 -12.47 9.64
CA THR A 317 -3.46 -13.63 9.34
C THR A 317 -3.10 -14.86 10.16
N GLY A 318 -1.99 -14.82 10.91
CA GLY A 318 -1.58 -15.88 11.84
C GLY A 318 -2.45 -15.99 13.10
N SER A 319 -3.27 -14.97 13.36
CA SER A 319 -4.25 -14.93 14.45
C SER A 319 -5.67 -15.02 13.89
N SER A 320 -6.61 -15.68 14.58
CA SER A 320 -8.03 -15.76 14.19
C SER A 320 -8.89 -15.49 15.41
N VAL A 321 -9.81 -14.53 15.28
CA VAL A 321 -10.70 -14.11 16.35
C VAL A 321 -12.13 -14.09 15.81
N VAL A 322 -12.97 -14.97 16.33
CA VAL A 322 -14.39 -14.99 15.96
C VAL A 322 -15.07 -13.75 16.52
N VAL A 323 -15.73 -12.98 15.65
CA VAL A 323 -16.44 -11.74 15.96
C VAL A 323 -17.87 -11.78 15.42
N GLN A 324 -18.66 -10.75 15.72
CA GLN A 324 -20.09 -10.68 15.38
C GLN A 324 -20.92 -11.82 15.98
N THR A 325 -20.51 -12.30 17.16
CA THR A 325 -21.21 -13.33 17.93
C THR A 325 -22.33 -12.73 18.78
N GLU A 326 -23.45 -13.44 18.91
CA GLU A 326 -24.51 -13.05 19.83
C GLU A 326 -24.16 -13.42 21.28
N GLY A 327 -24.31 -12.48 22.23
CA GLY A 327 -24.09 -12.73 23.66
C GLY A 327 -22.66 -12.44 24.11
N GLY A 328 -22.53 -11.78 25.26
CA GLY A 328 -21.25 -11.25 25.76
C GLY A 328 -21.04 -11.51 27.24
N GLN A 329 -21.53 -12.64 27.77
CA GLN A 329 -21.30 -13.10 29.14
C GLN A 329 -21.33 -14.64 29.20
N PRO A 330 -20.44 -15.29 29.97
CA PRO A 330 -19.31 -14.71 30.72
C PRO A 330 -18.11 -14.39 29.82
N ALA A 331 -17.07 -13.75 30.40
CA ALA A 331 -15.79 -13.57 29.73
C ALA A 331 -15.20 -14.93 29.28
N GLN A 332 -14.68 -14.98 28.06
CA GLN A 332 -14.19 -16.20 27.42
C GLN A 332 -12.72 -16.04 27.00
N GLU A 333 -11.91 -17.07 27.28
CA GLU A 333 -10.55 -17.16 26.77
C GLU A 333 -10.55 -17.46 25.27
N ILE A 334 -9.64 -16.82 24.54
CA ILE A 334 -9.40 -17.07 23.12
C ILE A 334 -8.02 -17.70 22.99
N ALA A 335 -7.97 -18.89 22.37
CA ALA A 335 -6.71 -19.55 22.08
C ALA A 335 -5.91 -18.78 21.01
N GLY A 336 -4.61 -18.61 21.23
CA GLY A 336 -3.73 -17.93 20.28
C GLY A 336 -2.27 -18.05 20.69
N SER A 337 -1.38 -17.74 19.75
CA SER A 337 0.06 -17.58 20.02
C SER A 337 0.53 -16.23 19.52
N SER A 338 1.70 -15.81 19.98
CA SER A 338 2.38 -14.62 19.49
C SER A 338 3.86 -14.93 19.27
N ILE A 339 4.49 -14.23 18.33
CA ILE A 339 5.94 -14.25 18.16
C ILE A 339 6.64 -13.76 19.44
N ASP A 340 7.78 -14.35 19.79
CA ASP A 340 8.65 -13.86 20.87
C ASP A 340 9.27 -12.52 20.46
N ASP A 341 9.10 -11.50 21.30
CA ASP A 341 9.63 -10.16 21.10
C ASP A 341 11.16 -10.12 20.97
N ASN A 342 11.90 -11.10 21.51
CA ASN A 342 13.35 -11.20 21.30
C ASN A 342 13.71 -11.54 19.84
N THR A 343 12.81 -12.20 19.11
CA THR A 343 13.06 -12.74 17.76
C THR A 343 12.36 -11.95 16.66
N ILE A 344 11.48 -11.01 17.02
CA ILE A 344 10.61 -10.27 16.09
C ILE A 344 11.37 -9.37 15.09
N ASN A 345 12.64 -9.05 15.34
CA ASN A 345 13.42 -8.13 14.49
C ASN A 345 13.47 -8.54 13.02
N ALA A 346 13.51 -9.84 12.71
CA ALA A 346 13.49 -10.31 11.33
C ALA A 346 12.20 -9.90 10.58
N LEU A 347 11.06 -9.86 11.29
CA LEU A 347 9.79 -9.36 10.72
C LEU A 347 9.80 -7.84 10.56
N PHE A 348 10.45 -7.11 11.47
CA PHE A 348 10.59 -5.66 11.40
C PHE A 348 11.47 -5.21 10.22
N GLU A 349 12.60 -5.88 10.02
CA GLU A 349 13.46 -5.66 8.86
C GLU A 349 12.70 -5.96 7.57
N ALA A 350 12.01 -7.11 7.51
CA ALA A 350 11.20 -7.50 6.36
C ALA A 350 10.09 -6.48 6.03
N ALA A 351 9.42 -5.89 7.03
CA ALA A 351 8.41 -4.87 6.80
C ALA A 351 9.00 -3.58 6.21
N ALA A 352 10.17 -3.15 6.68
CA ALA A 352 10.87 -1.99 6.12
C ALA A 352 11.31 -2.27 4.67
N ASP A 353 11.90 -3.44 4.42
CA ASP A 353 12.41 -3.85 3.10
C ASP A 353 11.28 -4.02 2.08
N ALA A 354 10.17 -4.65 2.48
CA ALA A 354 8.98 -4.79 1.64
C ALA A 354 8.38 -3.42 1.32
N THR A 355 8.29 -2.51 2.30
CA THR A 355 7.77 -1.14 2.07
C THR A 355 8.64 -0.38 1.07
N GLN A 356 9.97 -0.41 1.26
CA GLN A 356 10.92 0.23 0.36
C GLN A 356 10.75 -0.26 -1.08
N GLU A 357 10.73 -1.58 -1.28
CA GLU A 357 10.59 -2.16 -2.61
C GLU A 357 9.21 -1.92 -3.22
N ALA A 358 8.13 -1.92 -2.42
CA ALA A 358 6.78 -1.60 -2.91
C ALA A 358 6.70 -0.18 -3.47
N ILE A 359 7.35 0.80 -2.83
CA ILE A 359 7.42 2.19 -3.34
C ILE A 359 8.20 2.23 -4.66
N TYR A 360 9.32 1.51 -4.77
CA TYR A 360 10.05 1.42 -6.03
C TYR A 360 9.22 0.78 -7.14
N ASN A 361 8.46 -0.27 -6.84
CA ASN A 361 7.60 -0.90 -7.83
C ASN A 361 6.45 0.01 -8.27
N ALA A 362 5.87 0.81 -7.37
CA ALA A 362 4.89 1.83 -7.75
C ALA A 362 5.47 2.80 -8.81
N LEU A 363 6.68 3.31 -8.57
CA LEU A 363 7.38 4.20 -9.51
C LEU A 363 7.74 3.49 -10.82
N CYS A 364 8.31 2.28 -10.75
CA CYS A 364 8.80 1.55 -11.93
C CYS A 364 7.65 0.99 -12.78
N MET A 365 6.50 0.69 -12.20
CA MET A 365 5.32 0.20 -12.93
C MET A 365 4.40 1.32 -13.42
N ALA A 366 4.47 2.51 -12.84
CA ALA A 366 3.70 3.67 -13.30
C ALA A 366 4.04 4.07 -14.75
N GLU A 367 3.05 4.59 -15.46
CA GLU A 367 3.17 5.07 -16.84
C GLU A 367 2.91 6.58 -16.92
N THR A 368 3.56 7.27 -17.86
CA THR A 368 3.26 8.69 -18.12
C THR A 368 1.76 8.86 -18.39
N MET A 369 1.14 9.84 -17.75
CA MET A 369 -0.30 10.09 -17.86
C MET A 369 -0.54 11.58 -18.09
N THR A 370 -1.49 11.88 -18.99
CA THR A 370 -2.13 13.19 -19.10
C THR A 370 -3.50 13.09 -18.45
N GLY A 371 -3.81 13.98 -17.51
CA GLY A 371 -5.02 13.94 -16.69
C GLY A 371 -5.81 15.24 -16.72
N PHE A 372 -6.44 15.54 -15.58
CA PHE A 372 -7.25 16.73 -15.36
C PHE A 372 -6.55 18.02 -15.83
N GLU A 373 -7.31 18.89 -16.49
CA GLU A 373 -6.83 20.16 -17.08
C GLU A 373 -5.66 20.03 -18.08
N GLY A 374 -5.39 18.82 -18.58
CA GLY A 374 -4.30 18.56 -19.51
C GLY A 374 -2.92 18.43 -18.84
N HIS A 375 -2.86 18.40 -17.50
CA HIS A 375 -1.61 18.16 -16.78
C HIS A 375 -1.00 16.81 -17.18
N THR A 376 0.29 16.82 -17.50
CA THR A 376 1.03 15.60 -17.86
C THR A 376 2.13 15.34 -16.85
N VAL A 377 2.18 14.12 -16.33
CA VAL A 377 3.22 13.69 -15.40
C VAL A 377 3.92 12.46 -15.95
N GLU A 378 5.24 12.54 -16.02
CA GLU A 378 6.08 11.49 -16.58
C GLU A 378 6.26 10.32 -15.62
N ALA A 379 6.28 9.11 -16.15
CA ALA A 379 6.86 7.99 -15.44
C ALA A 379 8.39 8.14 -15.35
N ILE A 380 8.99 7.54 -14.32
CA ILE A 380 10.45 7.43 -14.25
C ILE A 380 10.99 6.68 -15.48
N ASP A 381 12.03 7.23 -16.09
CA ASP A 381 12.73 6.61 -17.21
C ASP A 381 13.59 5.45 -16.67
N LEU A 382 13.20 4.22 -17.02
CA LEU A 382 13.86 3.01 -16.51
C LEU A 382 15.26 2.82 -17.08
N ASP A 383 15.54 3.30 -18.30
CA ASP A 383 16.86 3.20 -18.90
C ASP A 383 17.82 4.17 -18.21
N LYS A 384 17.38 5.42 -17.96
CA LYS A 384 18.16 6.38 -17.16
C LYS A 384 18.34 5.92 -15.73
N LEU A 385 17.30 5.37 -15.10
CA LEU A 385 17.41 4.78 -13.77
C LEU A 385 18.49 3.71 -13.75
N ARG A 386 18.46 2.78 -14.72
CA ARG A 386 19.46 1.72 -14.84
C ARG A 386 20.86 2.27 -15.05
N GLU A 387 21.04 3.23 -15.94
CA GLU A 387 22.34 3.87 -16.19
C GLU A 387 22.93 4.48 -14.90
N ILE A 388 22.11 5.23 -14.16
CA ILE A 388 22.51 5.83 -12.88
C ILE A 388 22.88 4.74 -11.87
N MET A 389 22.07 3.70 -11.75
CA MET A 389 22.32 2.61 -10.81
C MET A 389 23.56 1.80 -11.19
N ASP A 390 23.78 1.50 -12.47
CA ASP A 390 24.99 0.78 -12.93
C ASP A 390 26.27 1.56 -12.64
N LYS A 391 26.20 2.89 -12.61
CA LYS A 391 27.34 3.77 -12.30
C LYS A 391 27.60 3.92 -10.80
N HIS A 392 26.56 3.92 -9.98
CA HIS A 392 26.64 4.39 -8.59
C HIS A 392 26.29 3.33 -7.53
N MET A 393 25.62 2.24 -7.91
CA MET A 393 25.26 1.18 -6.97
C MET A 393 26.51 0.38 -6.58
N VAL A 394 26.69 0.17 -5.28
CA VAL A 394 27.68 -0.78 -4.77
C VAL A 394 27.12 -2.17 -5.00
N ARG A 395 27.84 -2.99 -5.78
CA ARG A 395 27.46 -4.37 -6.11
C ARG A 395 28.02 -5.37 -5.10
#